data_AF-A0A7H4PBZ9-F1
#
_entry.id   AF-A0A7H4PBZ9-F1
#
_cell.length_a   1.000
_cell.length_b   1.000
_cell.length_c   1.000
_cell.angle_alpha   90.00
_cell.angle_beta   90.00
_cell.angle_gamma   90.00
#
_symmetry.space_group_name_H-M   'P 1'
#
loop_
_entity.id
_entity.type
_entity.pdbx_description
1 polymer ?
#
loop_
_entity_poly.entity_id
_entity_poly.type
_entity_poly.pdbx_seq_one_letter_code
_entity_poly.pdbx_strand_id
1 'polypeptide(L)'
;MAVGFDIDDTVLFSSPGFWRGQKTYSPGSDDYLKNPQFWEKMNNGWDEFSMPKEVARQLIAMHVKRGDSIYFVTGRSQTKTETVSKTLQDDFLIPGSEHESGYFCRR
;
A
#
# COMPACT_ATOMS: atom_id res chain seq x y z
N MET A 1 1.58 -21.55 -0.07
CA MET A 1 0.90 -21.16 1.20
C MET A 1 0.42 -19.72 1.08
N ALA A 2 -0.37 -19.21 2.02
CA ALA A 2 -0.75 -17.79 2.06
C ALA A 2 0.21 -17.02 2.96
N VAL A 3 0.68 -15.84 2.51
CA VAL A 3 1.52 -14.91 3.28
C VAL A 3 0.96 -13.50 3.20
N GLY A 4 1.19 -12.71 4.24
CA GLY A 4 0.66 -11.36 4.37
C GLY A 4 1.76 -10.33 4.61
N PHE A 5 1.67 -9.18 3.94
CA PHE A 5 2.54 -8.03 4.16
C PHE A 5 1.70 -6.83 4.62
N ASP A 6 2.20 -6.12 5.63
CA ASP A 6 1.78 -4.73 5.85
C ASP A 6 2.34 -3.83 4.73
N ILE A 7 1.79 -2.62 4.56
CA ILE A 7 2.13 -1.71 3.46
C ILE A 7 3.10 -0.63 3.90
N ASP A 8 2.63 0.24 4.78
CA ASP A 8 3.28 1.49 5.13
C ASP A 8 4.51 1.25 6.01
N ASP A 9 5.68 1.71 5.56
CA ASP A 9 6.99 1.41 6.15
C ASP A 9 7.37 -0.08 6.24
N THR A 10 6.57 -0.98 5.67
CA THR A 10 6.89 -2.41 5.52
C THR A 10 7.37 -2.70 4.10
N VAL A 11 6.52 -2.46 3.09
CA VAL A 11 6.89 -2.64 1.67
C VAL A 11 7.09 -1.32 0.94
N LEU A 12 6.36 -0.27 1.32
CA LEU A 12 6.49 1.07 0.74
C LEU A 12 6.97 2.06 1.80
N PHE A 13 7.97 2.86 1.45
CA PHE A 13 8.23 4.11 2.18
C PHE A 13 7.23 5.16 1.68
N SER A 14 6.10 5.28 2.38
CA SER A 14 4.93 6.06 1.97
C SER A 14 4.82 7.42 2.67
N SER A 15 5.77 7.77 3.54
CA SER A 15 5.79 9.03 4.29
C SER A 15 5.57 10.30 3.44
N PRO A 16 6.01 10.40 2.16
CA PRO A 16 5.71 11.59 1.34
C PRO A 16 4.21 11.91 1.21
N GLY A 17 3.36 10.89 1.00
CA GLY A 17 1.91 11.04 0.93
C GLY A 17 1.31 11.46 2.27
N PHE A 18 1.73 10.81 3.37
CA PHE A 18 1.29 11.14 4.73
C PHE A 18 1.71 12.56 5.15
N TRP A 19 2.94 12.97 4.86
CA TRP A 19 3.45 14.32 5.14
C TRP A 19 2.67 15.40 4.39
N ARG A 20 2.40 15.17 3.10
CA ARG A 20 1.54 16.05 2.30
C ARG A 20 0.13 16.10 2.87
N GLY A 21 -0.40 14.97 3.30
CA GLY A 21 -1.72 14.84 3.93
C GLY A 21 -1.83 15.71 5.19
N GLN A 22 -0.89 15.55 6.13
CA GLN A 22 -0.86 16.34 7.36
C GLN A 22 -0.82 17.84 7.06
N LYS A 23 0.07 18.29 6.17
CA LYS A 23 0.17 19.70 5.77
C LYS A 23 -1.07 20.26 5.07
N THR A 24 -1.85 19.41 4.42
CA THR A 24 -3.01 19.83 3.62
C THR A 24 -4.29 19.82 4.44
N TYR A 25 -4.48 18.80 5.28
CA TYR A 25 -5.76 18.51 5.93
C TYR A 25 -5.76 18.75 7.44
N SER A 26 -4.60 18.70 8.11
CA SER A 26 -4.52 18.99 9.56
C SER A 26 -3.10 19.44 9.99
N PRO A 27 -2.67 20.65 9.62
CA PRO A 27 -1.34 21.14 10.00
C PRO A 27 -1.13 21.11 11.51
N GLY A 28 -0.12 20.37 11.97
CA GLY A 28 0.22 20.26 13.40
C GLY A 28 -0.63 19.28 14.21
N SER A 29 -1.52 18.50 13.58
CA SER A 29 -2.22 17.39 14.23
C SER A 29 -2.33 16.18 13.31
N ASP A 30 -2.69 15.02 13.88
CA ASP A 30 -2.89 13.78 13.12
C ASP A 30 -4.34 13.52 12.73
N ASP A 31 -5.20 14.56 12.80
CA ASP A 31 -6.62 14.43 12.49
C ASP A 31 -6.89 14.07 11.02
N TYR A 32 -5.96 14.38 10.12
CA TYR A 32 -6.02 13.97 8.71
C TYR A 32 -6.14 12.45 8.54
N LEU A 33 -5.64 11.64 9.49
CA LEU A 33 -5.76 10.18 9.46
C LEU A 33 -7.21 9.70 9.61
N LYS A 34 -8.13 10.56 10.06
CA LYS A 34 -9.57 10.29 10.13
C LYS A 34 -10.35 10.96 8.99
N ASN A 35 -9.68 11.71 8.12
CA ASN A 35 -10.32 12.46 7.04
C ASN A 35 -10.50 11.57 5.80
N PRO A 36 -11.73 11.29 5.34
CA PRO A 36 -11.97 10.48 4.15
C PRO A 36 -11.34 11.06 2.88
N GLN A 37 -11.24 12.39 2.76
CA GLN A 37 -10.63 13.04 1.59
C GLN A 37 -9.12 12.79 1.52
N PHE A 38 -8.45 12.68 2.68
CA PHE A 38 -7.06 12.28 2.73
C PHE A 38 -6.91 10.87 2.19
N TRP A 39 -7.73 9.93 2.68
CA TRP A 39 -7.65 8.53 2.25
C TRP A 39 -7.97 8.34 0.76
N GLU A 40 -8.93 9.09 0.21
CA GLU A 40 -9.21 9.08 -1.23
C GLU A 40 -7.98 9.49 -2.05
N LYS A 41 -7.19 10.47 -1.59
CA LYS A 41 -5.93 10.86 -2.24
C LYS A 41 -4.81 9.87 -2.01
N MET A 42 -4.67 9.38 -0.78
CA MET A 42 -3.63 8.42 -0.40
C MET A 42 -3.76 7.13 -1.22
N ASN A 43 -4.97 6.60 -1.33
CA ASN A 43 -5.23 5.31 -1.98
C ASN A 43 -5.39 5.40 -3.51
N ASN A 44 -5.51 6.59 -4.12
CA ASN A 44 -5.75 6.75 -5.56
C ASN A 44 -4.72 7.67 -6.24
N GLY A 45 -3.45 7.55 -5.86
CA GLY A 45 -2.35 8.13 -6.65
C GLY A 45 -1.20 8.72 -5.85
N TRP A 46 -1.34 9.00 -4.55
CA TRP A 46 -0.19 9.52 -3.78
C TRP A 46 0.90 8.48 -3.53
N ASP A 47 0.62 7.19 -3.73
CA ASP A 47 1.65 6.16 -3.76
C ASP A 47 2.60 6.27 -4.98
N GLU A 48 2.33 7.13 -5.97
CA GLU A 48 3.32 7.50 -7.01
C GLU A 48 4.59 8.14 -6.41
N PHE A 49 4.48 8.70 -5.21
CA PHE A 49 5.61 9.26 -4.45
C PHE A 49 6.16 8.29 -3.41
N SER A 50 5.55 7.12 -3.24
CA SER A 50 6.03 6.08 -2.35
C SER A 50 7.25 5.39 -2.98
N MET A 51 8.26 5.06 -2.17
CA MET A 51 9.43 4.35 -2.65
C MET A 51 9.38 2.87 -2.24
N PRO A 52 9.42 1.92 -3.20
CA PRO A 52 9.44 0.50 -2.87
C PRO A 52 10.71 0.10 -2.13
N LYS A 53 10.57 -0.61 -1.02
CA LYS A 53 11.69 -1.03 -0.18
C LYS A 53 12.39 -2.25 -0.78
N GLU A 54 13.72 -2.21 -0.84
CA GLU A 54 14.52 -3.28 -1.45
C GLU A 54 14.32 -4.65 -0.75
N VAL A 55 14.22 -4.65 0.58
CA VAL A 55 13.91 -5.88 1.34
C VAL A 55 12.55 -6.48 0.93
N ALA A 56 11.56 -5.65 0.64
CA ALA A 56 10.25 -6.12 0.19
C ALA A 56 10.31 -6.72 -1.21
N ARG A 57 11.10 -6.12 -2.12
CA ARG A 57 11.36 -6.69 -3.46
C ARG A 57 11.90 -8.11 -3.35
N GLN A 58 12.89 -8.31 -2.49
CA GLN A 58 13.51 -9.62 -2.30
C GLN A 58 12.56 -10.65 -1.67
N LEU A 59 11.80 -10.26 -0.64
CA LEU A 59 10.83 -11.14 0.01
C LEU A 59 9.67 -11.50 -0.91
N ILE A 60 9.10 -10.53 -1.62
CA ILE A 60 8.01 -10.77 -2.57
C ILE A 60 8.49 -11.67 -3.71
N ALA A 61 9.65 -11.38 -4.30
CA ALA A 61 10.22 -12.25 -5.35
C ALA A 61 10.47 -13.69 -4.85
N MET A 62 10.90 -13.86 -3.59
CA MET A 62 11.03 -15.18 -2.98
C MET A 62 9.69 -15.91 -2.89
N HIS A 63 8.63 -15.24 -2.43
CA HIS A 63 7.29 -15.83 -2.32
C HIS A 63 6.67 -16.13 -3.69
N VAL A 64 6.86 -15.25 -4.67
CA VAL A 64 6.46 -15.50 -6.07
C VAL A 64 7.15 -16.75 -6.60
N LYS A 65 8.48 -16.88 -6.41
CA LYS A 65 9.23 -18.07 -6.83
C LYS A 65 8.77 -19.36 -6.14
N ARG A 66 8.24 -19.26 -4.91
CA ARG A 66 7.69 -20.39 -4.16
C ARG A 66 6.26 -20.76 -4.58
N GLY A 67 5.58 -19.93 -5.37
CA GLY A 67 4.17 -20.10 -5.72
C GLY A 67 3.23 -19.80 -4.56
N ASP A 68 3.63 -18.92 -3.63
CA ASP A 68 2.80 -18.50 -2.51
C ASP A 68 1.74 -17.47 -2.95
N SER A 69 0.56 -17.49 -2.30
CA SER A 69 -0.44 -16.42 -2.42
C SER A 69 -0.04 -15.26 -1.50
N ILE A 70 0.08 -14.05 -2.05
CA ILE A 70 0.64 -12.89 -1.35
C ILE A 70 -0.46 -11.87 -1.10
N TYR A 71 -0.84 -11.62 0.15
CA TYR A 71 -1.84 -10.61 0.50
C TYR A 71 -1.19 -9.36 1.09
N PHE A 72 -1.77 -8.20 0.82
CA PHE A 72 -1.38 -6.95 1.46
C PHE A 72 -2.49 -6.50 2.41
N VAL A 73 -2.17 -6.42 3.70
CA VAL A 73 -3.14 -6.12 4.76
C VAL A 73 -2.71 -4.85 5.45
N THR A 74 -3.51 -3.79 5.35
CA THR A 74 -3.12 -2.46 5.82
C THR A 74 -4.12 -1.84 6.78
N GLY A 75 -3.60 -0.99 7.66
CA GLY A 75 -4.38 -0.13 8.54
C GLY A 75 -5.04 1.08 7.84
N ARG A 76 -4.79 1.29 6.55
CA ARG A 76 -5.44 2.38 5.78
C ARG A 76 -6.96 2.22 5.79
N SER A 77 -7.68 3.34 5.79
CA SER A 77 -9.14 3.32 5.66
C SER A 77 -9.55 2.94 4.25
N GLN A 78 -10.63 2.17 4.15
CA GLN A 78 -11.22 1.78 2.88
C GLN A 78 -11.79 3.01 2.14
N THR A 79 -11.53 3.09 0.84
CA THR A 79 -12.07 4.09 -0.09
C THR A 79 -12.96 3.42 -1.14
N LYS A 80 -13.72 4.20 -1.91
CA LYS A 80 -14.61 3.65 -2.96
C LYS A 80 -13.83 2.95 -4.07
N THR A 81 -12.70 3.55 -4.45
CA THR A 81 -11.74 3.02 -5.41
C THR A 81 -10.35 3.05 -4.78
N GLU A 82 -9.43 2.27 -5.33
CA GLU A 82 -8.02 2.29 -4.96
C GLU A 82 -7.15 1.95 -6.18
N THR A 83 -5.93 2.50 -6.21
CA THR A 83 -4.88 2.20 -7.19
C THR A 83 -3.64 1.60 -6.52
N VAL A 84 -3.72 1.29 -5.23
CA VAL A 84 -2.63 0.74 -4.41
C VAL A 84 -2.29 -0.67 -4.88
N SER A 85 -3.31 -1.51 -5.13
CA SER A 85 -3.13 -2.87 -5.66
C SER A 85 -2.30 -2.86 -6.94
N LYS A 86 -2.65 -1.97 -7.86
CA LYS A 86 -1.92 -1.81 -9.13
C LYS A 86 -0.49 -1.33 -8.89
N THR A 87 -0.31 -0.33 -8.03
CA THR A 87 1.03 0.20 -7.70
C THR A 87 1.92 -0.90 -7.13
N LEU A 88 1.42 -1.71 -6.20
CA LEU A 88 2.15 -2.84 -5.63
C LEU A 88 2.48 -3.93 -6.66
N GLN A 89 1.55 -4.24 -7.56
CA GLN A 89 1.78 -5.20 -8.64
C GLN A 89 2.89 -4.72 -9.58
N ASP A 90 2.81 -3.47 -10.03
CA ASP A 90 3.77 -2.87 -10.95
C ASP A 90 5.15 -2.73 -10.29
N ASP A 91 5.21 -2.23 -9.05
CA ASP A 91 6.46 -2.01 -8.34
C ASP A 91 7.17 -3.32 -8.00
N PHE A 92 6.44 -4.36 -7.60
CA PHE A 92 7.04 -5.63 -7.16
C PHE A 92 7.01 -6.74 -8.22
N LEU A 93 6.61 -6.42 -9.46
CA LEU A 93 6.53 -7.35 -10.59
C LEU A 93 5.70 -8.60 -10.27
N ILE A 94 4.58 -8.42 -9.57
CA ILE A 94 3.69 -9.51 -9.17
C ILE A 94 2.84 -9.90 -10.39
N PRO A 95 2.81 -11.18 -10.81
CA PRO A 95 2.07 -11.61 -11.99
C PRO A 95 0.56 -11.42 -11.83
N GLY A 96 -0.06 -10.79 -12.82
CA GLY A 96 -1.40 -10.20 -12.73
C GLY A 96 -2.61 -11.14 -12.81
N SER A 97 -2.51 -12.46 -12.62
CA SER A 97 -3.69 -13.33 -12.83
C SER A 97 -3.77 -14.68 -12.15
N GLU A 98 -2.79 -15.18 -11.37
CA GLU A 98 -2.88 -16.56 -10.85
C GLU A 98 -2.51 -16.73 -9.36
N HIS A 99 -2.11 -15.65 -8.69
CA HIS A 99 -1.86 -15.66 -7.25
C HIS A 99 -2.72 -14.57 -6.62
N GLU A 100 -3.65 -14.98 -5.76
CA GLU A 100 -4.65 -14.14 -5.06
C GLU A 100 -4.00 -12.99 -4.29
N SER A 101 -3.56 -11.95 -4.99
CA SER A 101 -2.98 -10.77 -4.38
C SER A 101 -4.09 -9.80 -4.04
N GLY A 102 -4.66 -9.98 -2.85
CA GLY A 102 -5.73 -9.16 -2.31
C GLY A 102 -5.16 -8.01 -1.47
N TYR A 103 -5.57 -6.79 -1.80
CA TYR A 103 -5.44 -5.62 -0.92
C TYR A 103 -6.62 -5.59 0.05
N PHE A 104 -6.32 -5.63 1.34
CA PHE A 104 -7.34 -5.62 2.40
C PHE A 104 -7.14 -4.41 3.32
N CYS A 105 -8.05 -3.45 3.23
CA CYS A 105 -8.16 -2.35 4.18
C CYS A 105 -8.94 -2.75 5.42
N ARG A 106 -8.65 -2.09 6.54
CA ARG A 106 -9.50 -2.12 7.73
C ARG A 106 -10.82 -1.38 7.44
N ARG A 107 -11.95 -2.03 7.75
CA ARG A 107 -13.29 -1.42 7.73
C ARG A 107 -13.42 -0.30 8.77
#